data_AF-A0AAN8G919-F1
#
_entry.id   AF-A0AAN8G919-F1
#
_cell.length_a   1.000
_cell.length_b   1.000
_cell.length_c   1.000
_cell.angle_alpha   90.00
_cell.angle_beta   90.00
_cell.angle_gamma   90.00
#
_symmetry.space_group_name_H-M   'P 1'
#
loop_
_entity.id
_entity.type
_entity.pdbx_description
1 polymer ?
#
loop_
_entity_poly.entity_id
_entity_poly.type
_entity_poly.pdbx_seq_one_letter_code
_entity_poly.pdbx_strand_id
1 'polypeptide(L)'
;MKVLGLFCVCLSVVFAQQPLKPCKTDSTCSCTNVDGYIDLHPIANRNNTPYFRNVTNSPNYIYSYNPCYAFTEGSVCQNAAICQLDTSVNQYYVIGYADTVRSIADSEYGLIFQYTATTDMPLPSTVRTANVILTCDENREGELQFVKEDPIKTYYFNLYSKHACPIPPPPTVPGPKTTPVWTAPPGRPTGPPAPPSPTSVPVIFSLKAVVVLLLCILFVLTFLCGLIILAVCVFSAKFNSTNNDKAELGQSANYSHKDEMKRHLKNEF
;
A
#
# COMPACT_ATOMS: atom_id res chain seq x y z
N MET A 1 -12.27 12.69 36.44
CA MET A 1 -12.14 13.40 35.13
C MET A 1 -10.80 13.05 34.48
N LYS A 2 -10.70 11.91 33.79
CA LYS A 2 -9.55 11.51 32.96
C LYS A 2 -10.03 10.60 31.81
N VAL A 3 -10.92 11.12 30.96
CA VAL A 3 -11.48 10.35 29.82
C VAL A 3 -11.37 11.12 28.49
N LEU A 4 -10.77 12.31 28.49
CA LEU A 4 -10.74 13.22 27.34
C LEU A 4 -9.43 13.18 26.55
N GLY A 5 -8.74 12.03 26.51
CA GLY A 5 -7.39 11.91 25.93
C GLY A 5 -7.18 10.74 24.97
N LEU A 6 -8.25 10.15 24.41
CA LEU A 6 -8.13 8.92 23.60
C LEU A 6 -8.85 8.96 22.24
N PHE A 7 -9.26 10.14 21.75
CA PHE A 7 -9.97 10.27 20.45
C PHE A 7 -9.18 10.99 19.34
N CYS A 8 -7.93 11.40 19.59
CA CYS A 8 -7.12 12.18 18.64
C CYS A 8 -6.05 11.34 17.91
N VAL A 9 -6.31 10.07 17.62
CA VAL A 9 -5.32 9.15 16.99
C VAL A 9 -5.74 8.69 15.58
N CYS A 10 -6.96 8.95 15.11
CA CYS A 10 -7.45 8.37 13.84
C CYS A 10 -7.45 9.32 12.63
N LEU A 11 -6.82 10.49 12.71
CA LEU A 11 -6.71 11.43 11.58
C LEU A 11 -5.28 11.66 11.07
N SER A 12 -4.36 10.72 11.32
CA SER A 12 -3.23 10.57 10.42
C SER A 12 -3.80 10.10 9.08
N VAL A 13 -4.06 11.07 8.20
CA VAL A 13 -4.36 10.89 6.79
C VAL A 13 -3.31 9.92 6.27
N VAL A 14 -3.70 8.64 6.15
CA VAL A 14 -2.95 7.68 5.37
C VAL A 14 -3.09 8.21 3.96
N PHE A 15 -2.10 8.97 3.51
CA PHE A 15 -1.88 9.21 2.09
C PHE A 15 -1.67 7.82 1.49
N ALA A 16 -2.77 7.17 1.13
CA ALA A 16 -2.75 5.93 0.40
C ALA A 16 -2.09 6.28 -0.94
N GLN A 17 -0.79 6.02 -1.05
CA GLN A 17 -0.08 6.13 -2.31
C GLN A 17 -0.85 5.24 -3.28
N GLN A 18 -1.51 5.88 -4.26
CA GLN A 18 -2.24 5.12 -5.26
C GLN A 18 -1.23 4.28 -6.03
N PRO A 19 -1.51 3.00 -6.30
CA PRO A 19 -0.63 2.17 -7.10
C PRO A 19 -0.41 2.85 -8.45
N LEU A 20 0.86 2.95 -8.88
CA LEU A 20 1.20 3.54 -10.16
C LEU A 20 0.45 2.82 -11.29
N LYS A 21 -0.11 3.60 -12.22
CA LYS A 21 -0.85 3.05 -13.36
C LYS A 21 0.07 2.35 -14.35
N PRO A 22 -0.48 1.37 -15.12
CA PRO A 22 0.20 0.76 -16.25
C PRO A 22 0.89 1.79 -17.14
N CYS A 23 2.13 1.49 -17.56
CA CYS A 23 2.87 2.31 -18.51
C CYS A 23 3.22 1.54 -19.77
N LYS A 24 3.35 2.28 -20.87
CA LYS A 24 3.93 1.77 -22.11
C LYS A 24 5.44 1.88 -22.00
N THR A 25 6.14 0.76 -22.12
CA THR A 25 7.59 0.70 -22.04
C THR A 25 8.19 1.43 -23.25
N ASP A 26 8.96 2.49 -22.98
CA ASP A 26 9.68 3.23 -24.02
C ASP A 26 11.14 2.75 -24.12
N SER A 27 11.69 2.25 -23.01
CA SER A 27 13.03 1.64 -22.95
C SER A 27 13.15 0.64 -21.79
N THR A 28 14.31 -0.01 -21.65
CA THR A 28 14.67 -0.95 -20.58
C THR A 28 14.41 -0.44 -19.15
N CYS A 29 14.28 0.87 -18.94
CA CYS A 29 14.04 1.41 -17.60
C CYS A 29 13.31 2.76 -17.56
N SER A 30 12.61 3.09 -18.64
CA SER A 30 11.73 4.26 -18.70
C SER A 30 10.39 3.88 -19.28
N CYS A 31 9.34 4.54 -18.82
CA CYS A 31 8.02 4.33 -19.39
C CYS A 31 7.11 5.54 -19.22
N THR A 32 6.15 5.64 -20.13
CA THR A 32 5.15 6.70 -20.13
C THR A 32 3.77 6.12 -19.80
N ASN A 33 3.06 6.75 -18.87
CA ASN A 33 1.65 6.48 -18.59
C ASN A 33 0.83 7.78 -18.65
N VAL A 34 -0.45 7.67 -18.30
CA VAL A 34 -1.37 8.83 -18.26
C VAL A 34 -1.03 9.86 -17.18
N ASP A 35 -0.24 9.46 -16.18
CA ASP A 35 0.18 10.33 -15.08
C ASP A 35 1.51 11.04 -15.40
N GLY A 36 2.31 10.49 -16.33
CA GLY A 36 3.56 11.12 -16.76
C GLY A 36 4.62 10.14 -17.28
N TYR A 37 5.84 10.64 -17.33
CA TYR A 37 7.04 9.91 -17.72
C TYR A 37 7.83 9.49 -16.47
N ILE A 38 8.24 8.23 -16.41
CA ILE A 38 9.09 7.65 -15.36
C ILE A 38 10.44 7.29 -15.96
N ASP A 39 11.52 7.65 -15.28
CA ASP A 39 12.89 7.40 -15.73
C ASP A 39 13.82 7.00 -14.59
N LEU A 40 14.29 5.74 -14.57
CA LEU A 40 15.20 5.25 -13.53
C LEU A 40 16.69 5.44 -13.85
N HIS A 41 17.05 6.04 -14.99
CA HIS A 41 18.46 6.29 -15.34
C HIS A 41 19.28 7.03 -14.27
N PRO A 42 18.71 8.00 -13.52
CA PRO A 42 19.48 8.72 -12.49
C PRO A 42 19.97 7.83 -11.33
N ILE A 43 19.34 6.69 -11.09
CA ILE A 43 19.71 5.71 -10.05
C ILE A 43 20.30 4.43 -10.65
N ALA A 44 20.93 4.56 -11.81
CA ALA A 44 21.57 3.49 -12.54
C ALA A 44 23.08 3.75 -12.71
N ASN A 45 23.90 2.76 -12.40
CA ASN A 45 25.35 2.83 -12.60
C ASN A 45 25.73 2.32 -14.00
N ARG A 46 26.52 3.10 -14.75
CA ARG A 46 27.02 2.73 -16.09
C ARG A 46 28.38 2.02 -16.09
N ASN A 47 28.99 1.86 -14.91
CA ASN A 47 30.36 1.37 -14.75
C ASN A 47 30.45 -0.16 -14.55
N ASN A 48 29.48 -0.92 -15.07
CA ASN A 48 29.37 -2.37 -14.89
C ASN A 48 29.29 -2.80 -13.41
N THR A 49 28.76 -1.93 -12.54
CA THR A 49 28.55 -2.26 -11.12
C THR A 49 27.13 -1.93 -10.67
N PRO A 50 26.59 -2.62 -9.65
CA PRO A 50 25.25 -2.34 -9.15
C PRO A 50 25.19 -1.02 -8.38
N TYR A 51 24.08 -0.29 -8.57
CA TYR A 51 23.74 0.92 -7.81
C TYR A 51 23.29 0.54 -6.39
N PHE A 52 22.39 -0.44 -6.27
CA PHE A 52 21.96 -0.99 -5.00
C PHE A 52 22.79 -2.23 -4.68
N ARG A 53 23.48 -2.22 -3.53
CA ARG A 53 24.32 -3.32 -3.06
C ARG A 53 23.94 -3.69 -1.64
N ASN A 54 24.27 -4.91 -1.25
CA ASN A 54 24.09 -5.38 0.12
C ASN A 54 22.64 -5.27 0.62
N VAL A 55 21.66 -5.37 -0.29
CA VAL A 55 20.24 -5.31 0.05
C VAL A 55 19.87 -6.63 0.69
N THR A 56 19.30 -6.60 1.89
CA THR A 56 18.94 -7.83 2.61
C THR A 56 17.84 -7.58 3.64
N ASN A 57 17.04 -8.61 3.92
CA ASN A 57 16.16 -8.70 5.08
C ASN A 57 16.40 -10.00 5.89
N SER A 58 17.43 -10.77 5.55
CA SER A 58 17.71 -12.11 6.07
C SER A 58 19.23 -12.36 6.10
N PRO A 59 19.78 -12.97 7.16
CA PRO A 59 21.23 -13.10 7.32
C PRO A 59 21.93 -13.89 6.21
N ASN A 60 21.19 -14.75 5.49
CA ASN A 60 21.77 -15.70 4.56
C ASN A 60 21.79 -15.22 3.10
N TYR A 61 21.07 -14.14 2.77
CA TYR A 61 20.93 -13.69 1.39
C TYR A 61 21.17 -12.20 1.26
N ILE A 62 22.02 -11.86 0.30
CA ILE A 62 22.31 -10.48 -0.09
C ILE A 62 21.91 -10.30 -1.56
N TYR A 63 21.35 -9.15 -1.89
CA TYR A 63 20.93 -8.81 -3.23
C TYR A 63 21.65 -7.55 -3.72
N SER A 64 21.96 -7.55 -5.01
CA SER A 64 22.48 -6.42 -5.75
C SER A 64 21.60 -6.14 -6.96
N TYR A 65 21.31 -4.87 -7.24
CA TYR A 65 20.47 -4.44 -8.34
C TYR A 65 21.04 -3.21 -9.03
N ASN A 66 20.93 -3.19 -10.35
CA ASN A 66 21.17 -2.02 -11.16
C ASN A 66 19.99 -1.83 -12.13
N PRO A 67 19.21 -0.74 -12.03
CA PRO A 67 18.27 -0.42 -13.08
C PRO A 67 19.02 -0.07 -14.37
N CYS A 68 18.35 -0.22 -15.52
CA CYS A 68 18.81 0.18 -16.86
C CYS A 68 20.03 -0.54 -17.47
N TYR A 69 21.08 -0.79 -16.68
CA TYR A 69 22.36 -1.25 -17.18
C TYR A 69 22.75 -2.57 -16.54
N ALA A 70 23.27 -3.47 -17.37
CA ALA A 70 23.84 -4.72 -16.90
C ALA A 70 25.07 -4.46 -16.01
N PHE A 71 25.27 -5.33 -15.02
CA PHE A 71 26.48 -5.39 -14.23
C PHE A 71 27.04 -6.81 -14.15
N THR A 72 28.27 -6.90 -13.64
CA THR A 72 28.93 -8.17 -13.36
C THR A 72 29.29 -8.26 -11.87
N GLU A 73 28.97 -9.38 -11.23
CA GLU A 73 29.32 -9.63 -9.83
C GLU A 73 29.60 -11.12 -9.59
N GLY A 74 30.71 -11.43 -8.94
CA GLY A 74 31.18 -12.81 -8.80
C GLY A 74 31.44 -13.50 -10.14
N SER A 75 31.43 -14.84 -10.13
CA SER A 75 31.62 -15.64 -11.34
C SER A 75 30.33 -15.92 -12.10
N VAL A 76 29.16 -15.83 -11.44
CA VAL A 76 27.88 -16.29 -11.99
C VAL A 76 27.01 -15.15 -12.53
N CYS A 77 26.97 -14.00 -11.87
CA CYS A 77 26.13 -12.89 -12.31
C CYS A 77 26.82 -12.09 -13.41
N GLN A 78 26.74 -12.62 -14.63
CA GLN A 78 27.19 -11.96 -15.85
C GLN A 78 26.00 -11.31 -16.55
N ASN A 79 26.15 -10.06 -16.99
CA ASN A 79 25.09 -9.27 -17.62
C ASN A 79 23.79 -9.20 -16.78
N ALA A 80 23.91 -9.24 -15.46
CA ALA A 80 22.78 -9.25 -14.55
C ALA A 80 22.19 -7.84 -14.42
N ALA A 81 20.87 -7.76 -14.31
CA ALA A 81 20.22 -6.62 -13.68
C ALA A 81 20.09 -6.85 -12.18
N ILE A 82 19.85 -8.08 -11.74
CA ILE A 82 19.73 -8.44 -10.31
C ILE A 82 20.50 -9.73 -10.02
N CYS A 83 21.30 -9.69 -8.96
CA CYS A 83 22.10 -10.79 -8.47
C CYS A 83 21.77 -11.08 -7.00
N GLN A 84 21.78 -12.36 -6.63
CA GLN A 84 21.69 -12.84 -5.26
C GLN A 84 23.01 -13.50 -4.86
N LEU A 85 23.46 -13.27 -3.63
CA LEU A 85 24.54 -13.99 -2.95
C LEU A 85 23.93 -14.75 -1.77
N ASP A 86 24.08 -16.07 -1.77
CA ASP A 86 23.89 -16.89 -0.58
C ASP A 86 25.18 -16.86 0.24
N THR A 87 25.13 -16.18 1.39
CA THR A 87 26.28 -15.98 2.27
C THR A 87 26.65 -17.24 3.05
N SER A 88 25.75 -18.23 3.15
CA SER A 88 26.01 -19.48 3.88
C SER A 88 26.94 -20.42 3.12
N VAL A 89 26.81 -20.44 1.79
CA VAL A 89 27.65 -21.25 0.89
C VAL A 89 28.55 -20.41 -0.01
N ASN A 90 28.51 -19.08 0.15
CA ASN A 90 29.24 -18.10 -0.65
C ASN A 90 29.03 -18.29 -2.17
N GLN A 91 27.77 -18.47 -2.58
CA GLN A 91 27.40 -18.76 -3.97
C GLN A 91 26.51 -17.66 -4.54
N TYR A 92 26.85 -17.22 -5.76
CA TYR A 92 26.07 -16.25 -6.51
C TYR A 92 25.02 -16.94 -7.40
N TYR A 93 23.86 -16.31 -7.52
CA TYR A 93 22.79 -16.67 -8.44
C TYR A 93 22.30 -15.44 -9.19
N VAL A 94 22.30 -15.52 -10.52
CA VAL A 94 21.60 -14.51 -11.34
C VAL A 94 20.10 -14.73 -11.20
N ILE A 95 19.37 -13.68 -10.80
CA ILE A 95 17.92 -13.75 -10.60
C ILE A 95 17.14 -12.88 -11.59
N GLY A 96 17.84 -12.06 -12.38
CA GLY A 96 17.29 -11.35 -13.53
C GLY A 96 18.39 -10.77 -14.43
N TYR A 97 18.30 -11.00 -15.74
CA TYR A 97 19.19 -10.38 -16.73
C TYR A 97 18.69 -8.98 -17.12
N ALA A 98 19.61 -8.09 -17.50
CA ALA A 98 19.24 -6.71 -17.81
C ALA A 98 18.43 -6.55 -19.10
N ASP A 99 18.57 -7.48 -20.05
CA ASP A 99 17.89 -7.49 -21.34
C ASP A 99 16.49 -8.14 -21.30
N THR A 100 16.10 -8.75 -20.18
CA THR A 100 14.79 -9.42 -20.03
C THR A 100 13.72 -8.56 -19.38
N VAL A 101 14.03 -7.28 -19.12
CA VAL A 101 13.11 -6.38 -18.43
C VAL A 101 11.79 -6.23 -19.20
N ARG A 102 10.70 -6.22 -18.45
CA ARG A 102 9.38 -5.81 -18.95
C ARG A 102 8.63 -5.03 -17.89
N SER A 103 7.89 -4.01 -18.31
CA SER A 103 6.97 -3.30 -17.43
C SER A 103 5.65 -4.06 -17.35
N ILE A 104 5.27 -4.44 -16.13
CA ILE A 104 3.99 -5.08 -15.83
C ILE A 104 3.18 -4.11 -14.99
N ALA A 105 1.90 -4.03 -15.31
CA ALA A 105 0.95 -3.33 -14.47
C ALA A 105 0.16 -4.33 -13.67
N ASP A 106 0.17 -4.15 -12.36
CA ASP A 106 -0.49 -5.02 -11.41
C ASP A 106 -1.46 -4.20 -10.57
N SER A 107 -2.65 -4.73 -10.33
CA SER A 107 -3.69 -4.02 -9.58
C SER A 107 -3.41 -3.94 -8.08
N GLU A 108 -2.59 -4.84 -7.54
CA GLU A 108 -2.16 -4.85 -6.14
C GLU A 108 -0.87 -4.04 -5.94
N TYR A 109 0.11 -4.21 -6.81
CA TYR A 109 1.46 -3.64 -6.64
C TYR A 109 1.71 -2.37 -7.48
N GLY A 110 0.83 -2.03 -8.42
CA GLY A 110 1.04 -0.92 -9.34
C GLY A 110 2.04 -1.26 -10.45
N LEU A 111 3.02 -0.40 -10.68
CA LEU A 111 4.00 -0.58 -11.75
C LEU A 111 5.17 -1.46 -11.29
N ILE A 112 5.43 -2.54 -12.02
CA ILE A 112 6.50 -3.50 -11.76
C ILE A 112 7.46 -3.51 -12.94
N PHE A 113 8.76 -3.41 -12.67
CA PHE A 113 9.80 -3.83 -13.61
C PHE A 113 10.21 -5.26 -13.29
N GLN A 114 9.83 -6.18 -14.18
CA GLN A 114 10.10 -7.59 -14.01
C GLN A 114 11.29 -8.02 -14.87
N TYR A 115 12.20 -8.76 -14.25
CA TYR A 115 13.37 -9.36 -14.87
C TYR A 115 13.29 -10.87 -14.72
N THR A 116 13.82 -11.60 -15.70
CA THR A 116 13.90 -13.07 -15.65
C THR A 116 15.33 -13.53 -15.91
N ALA A 117 15.67 -14.67 -15.30
CA ALA A 117 16.91 -15.37 -15.57
C ALA A 117 16.62 -16.88 -15.67
N THR A 118 16.90 -17.44 -16.84
CA THR A 118 16.86 -18.89 -17.05
C THR A 118 18.29 -19.40 -16.96
N THR A 119 18.54 -20.35 -16.05
CA THR A 119 19.82 -21.04 -15.96
C THR A 119 19.65 -22.48 -16.43
N ASP A 120 20.39 -22.87 -17.47
CA ASP A 120 20.28 -24.17 -18.15
C ASP A 120 20.98 -25.32 -17.39
N MET A 121 21.55 -25.05 -16.21
CA MET A 121 22.41 -25.97 -15.50
C MET A 121 22.01 -26.16 -14.02
N PRO A 122 21.89 -27.42 -13.54
CA PRO A 122 21.57 -28.64 -14.27
C PRO A 122 20.04 -28.83 -14.33
N LEU A 123 19.54 -29.38 -15.45
CA LEU A 123 18.12 -29.67 -15.70
C LEU A 123 17.33 -30.12 -14.45
N PRO A 124 16.09 -29.62 -14.25
CA PRO A 124 15.31 -28.78 -15.17
C PRO A 124 15.76 -27.32 -15.18
N SER A 125 15.67 -26.69 -16.35
CA SER A 125 15.91 -25.26 -16.54
C SER A 125 15.14 -24.49 -15.46
N THR A 126 15.89 -23.83 -14.59
CA THR A 126 15.31 -23.08 -13.49
C THR A 126 15.14 -21.64 -13.96
N VAL A 127 13.89 -21.18 -13.97
CA VAL A 127 13.58 -19.77 -14.19
C VAL A 127 13.50 -19.08 -12.84
N ARG A 128 14.26 -18.00 -12.69
CA ARG A 128 14.13 -17.04 -11.60
C ARG A 128 13.47 -15.78 -12.14
N THR A 129 12.61 -15.18 -11.33
CA THR A 129 11.89 -13.95 -11.67
C THR A 129 12.10 -12.95 -10.56
N ALA A 130 12.50 -11.73 -10.89
CA ALA A 130 12.60 -10.64 -9.94
C ALA A 130 11.62 -9.54 -10.33
N ASN A 131 10.74 -9.16 -9.39
CA ASN A 131 9.74 -8.13 -9.53
C ASN A 131 10.18 -6.90 -8.72
N VAL A 132 10.55 -5.83 -9.39
CA VAL A 132 10.89 -4.55 -8.76
C VAL A 132 9.66 -3.64 -8.84
N ILE A 133 8.97 -3.50 -7.71
CA ILE A 133 7.78 -2.67 -7.56
C ILE A 133 8.21 -1.22 -7.40
N LEU A 134 7.76 -0.35 -8.30
CA LEU A 134 8.11 1.06 -8.29
C LEU A 134 7.17 1.82 -7.35
N THR A 135 7.75 2.49 -6.36
CA THR A 135 7.01 3.34 -5.43
C THR A 135 7.55 4.76 -5.53
N CYS A 136 6.68 5.69 -5.92
CA CYS A 136 7.00 7.12 -5.91
C CYS A 136 7.22 7.59 -4.47
N ASP A 137 8.42 8.12 -4.19
CA ASP A 137 8.74 8.82 -2.95
C ASP A 137 9.61 10.03 -3.28
N GLU A 138 9.01 11.22 -3.31
CA GLU A 138 9.68 12.48 -3.65
C GLU A 138 10.88 12.81 -2.73
N ASN A 139 10.97 12.18 -1.56
CA ASN A 139 12.00 12.46 -0.56
C ASN A 139 13.20 11.51 -0.62
N ARG A 140 13.16 10.47 -1.48
CA ARG A 140 14.24 9.48 -1.58
C ARG A 140 14.89 9.51 -2.95
N GLU A 141 16.22 9.53 -2.98
CA GLU A 141 16.95 9.38 -4.24
C GLU A 141 16.70 7.99 -4.83
N GLY A 142 16.92 6.95 -4.02
CA GLY A 142 16.64 5.57 -4.36
C GLY A 142 16.92 4.67 -3.16
N GLU A 143 15.97 3.79 -2.83
CA GLU A 143 16.12 2.77 -1.81
C GLU A 143 15.44 1.49 -2.26
N LEU A 144 16.21 0.40 -2.30
CA LEU A 144 15.71 -0.92 -2.65
C LEU A 144 15.54 -1.76 -1.38
N GLN A 145 14.36 -2.35 -1.22
CA GLN A 145 14.05 -3.25 -0.11
C GLN A 145 13.62 -4.59 -0.65
N PHE A 146 14.21 -5.68 -0.15
CA PHE A 146 13.71 -7.02 -0.42
C PHE A 146 12.47 -7.30 0.44
N VAL A 147 11.38 -7.68 -0.21
CA VAL A 147 10.09 -7.93 0.45
C VAL A 147 9.95 -9.40 0.78
N LYS A 148 9.96 -10.26 -0.24
CA LYS A 148 9.75 -11.71 -0.10
C LYS A 148 10.18 -12.48 -1.34
N GLU A 149 10.31 -13.78 -1.17
CA GLU A 149 10.36 -14.78 -2.24
C GLU A 149 9.07 -15.62 -2.16
N ASP A 150 8.21 -15.53 -3.18
CA ASP A 150 6.89 -16.19 -3.18
C ASP A 150 6.25 -16.23 -4.58
N PRO A 151 6.17 -17.39 -5.26
CA PRO A 151 6.68 -18.70 -4.83
C PRO A 151 8.22 -18.75 -4.88
N ILE A 152 8.79 -19.91 -4.52
CA ILE A 152 10.23 -20.18 -4.67
C ILE A 152 10.71 -19.72 -6.07
N LYS A 153 11.85 -19.02 -6.11
CA LYS A 153 12.49 -18.39 -7.27
C LYS A 153 11.76 -17.17 -7.86
N THR A 154 10.75 -16.65 -7.17
CA THR A 154 10.06 -15.41 -7.53
C THR A 154 10.25 -14.36 -6.44
N TYR A 155 11.10 -13.38 -6.71
CA TYR A 155 11.55 -12.38 -5.74
C TYR A 155 10.79 -11.08 -5.93
N TYR A 156 10.44 -10.42 -4.83
CA TYR A 156 9.78 -9.12 -4.82
C TYR A 156 10.64 -8.10 -4.08
N PHE A 157 10.80 -6.95 -4.71
CA PHE A 157 11.51 -5.81 -4.16
C PHE A 157 10.63 -4.57 -4.26
N ASN A 158 10.68 -3.70 -3.27
CA ASN A 158 10.16 -2.34 -3.37
C ASN A 158 11.32 -1.40 -3.69
N LEU A 159 11.15 -0.57 -4.71
CA LEU A 159 12.05 0.52 -5.04
C LEU A 159 11.36 1.85 -4.74
N TYR A 160 11.80 2.53 -3.68
CA TYR A 160 11.34 3.86 -3.32
C TYR A 160 12.27 4.89 -3.96
N SER A 161 11.75 5.76 -4.81
CA SER A 161 12.55 6.80 -5.46
C SER A 161 11.69 7.94 -5.96
N LYS A 162 12.25 9.16 -5.94
CA LYS A 162 11.67 10.33 -6.60
C LYS A 162 11.65 10.15 -8.13
N HIS A 163 12.53 9.31 -8.66
CA HIS A 163 12.61 8.99 -10.09
C HIS A 163 11.56 7.96 -10.53
N ALA A 164 10.88 7.31 -9.57
CA ALA A 164 9.69 6.51 -9.81
C ALA A 164 8.39 7.36 -9.84
N CYS A 165 8.49 8.66 -9.51
CA CYS A 165 7.35 9.58 -9.60
C CYS A 165 7.13 10.01 -11.05
N PRO A 166 5.90 9.89 -11.59
CA PRO A 166 5.60 10.36 -12.94
C PRO A 166 5.86 11.87 -13.06
N ILE A 167 6.71 12.25 -14.01
CA ILE A 167 6.89 13.64 -14.40
C ILE A 167 5.75 13.98 -15.37
N PRO A 168 4.86 14.93 -15.04
CA PRO A 168 3.77 15.30 -15.93
C PRO A 168 4.31 15.67 -17.31
N PRO A 169 3.63 15.28 -18.40
CA PRO A 169 4.04 15.74 -19.72
C PRO A 169 4.07 17.27 -19.72
N PRO A 170 4.98 17.90 -20.49
CA PRO A 170 4.99 19.34 -20.64
C PRO A 170 3.57 19.83 -20.95
N PRO A 171 3.07 20.89 -20.30
CA PRO A 171 1.75 21.41 -20.60
C PRO A 171 1.70 21.63 -22.11
N THR A 172 0.75 20.97 -22.78
CA THR A 172 0.57 21.10 -24.21
C THR A 172 0.30 22.57 -24.47
N VAL A 173 1.34 23.35 -24.80
CA VAL A 173 1.16 24.70 -25.30
C VAL A 173 0.21 24.50 -26.48
N PRO A 174 -0.97 25.15 -26.50
CA PRO A 174 -1.85 25.07 -27.64
C PRO A 174 -1.05 25.57 -28.83
N GLY A 175 -0.47 24.65 -29.59
CA GLY A 175 0.19 24.98 -30.81
C GLY A 175 -0.82 25.72 -31.68
N PRO A 176 -0.39 26.69 -32.51
CA PRO A 176 -1.21 27.16 -33.60
C PRO A 176 -1.81 25.93 -34.27
N LYS A 177 -3.11 25.93 -34.44
CA LYS A 177 -3.88 24.84 -35.04
C LYS A 177 -3.42 24.69 -36.49
N THR A 178 -2.26 24.09 -36.72
CA THR A 178 -1.76 23.77 -38.05
C THR A 178 -2.63 22.63 -38.51
N THR A 179 -3.64 23.00 -39.30
CA THR A 179 -4.46 22.06 -40.05
C THR A 179 -3.50 21.09 -40.74
N PRO A 180 -3.53 19.79 -40.43
CA PRO A 180 -2.76 18.83 -41.18
C PRO A 180 -3.29 18.88 -42.61
N VAL A 181 -2.48 19.38 -43.54
CA VAL A 181 -2.71 19.21 -44.97
C VAL A 181 -2.59 17.73 -45.24
N TRP A 182 -3.74 17.07 -45.35
CA TRP A 182 -3.87 15.64 -45.59
C TRP A 182 -3.52 15.36 -47.06
N THR A 183 -2.23 15.25 -47.38
CA THR A 183 -1.80 14.54 -48.59
C THR A 183 -1.98 13.05 -48.34
N ALA A 184 -3.00 12.49 -48.98
CA ALA A 184 -3.34 11.09 -48.94
C ALA A 184 -2.14 10.19 -49.29
N PRO A 185 -1.76 9.23 -48.44
CA PRO A 185 -0.88 8.15 -48.85
C PRO A 185 -1.61 7.24 -49.86
N PRO A 186 -0.95 6.77 -50.93
CA PRO A 186 -1.54 5.80 -51.84
C PRO A 186 -1.83 4.47 -51.14
N GLY A 187 -3.04 3.96 -51.40
CA GLY A 187 -3.71 2.78 -50.88
C GLY A 187 -2.89 1.70 -50.18
N ARG A 188 -3.19 1.48 -48.89
CA ARG A 188 -2.82 0.29 -48.15
C ARG A 188 -3.91 -0.79 -48.32
N PRO A 189 -3.57 -2.04 -48.69
CA PRO A 189 -4.53 -3.15 -48.75
C PRO A 189 -5.19 -3.39 -47.39
N THR A 190 -6.52 -3.45 -47.40
CA THR A 190 -7.37 -3.76 -46.25
C THR A 190 -7.14 -5.19 -45.79
N GLY A 191 -6.48 -5.34 -44.63
CA GLY A 191 -6.42 -6.62 -43.92
C GLY A 191 -7.77 -6.95 -43.26
N PRO A 192 -8.01 -8.23 -42.93
CA PRO A 192 -9.26 -8.68 -42.31
C PRO A 192 -9.49 -8.03 -40.93
N PRO A 193 -10.78 -7.88 -40.54
CA PRO A 193 -11.16 -7.21 -39.30
C PRO A 193 -10.55 -7.91 -38.07
N ALA A 194 -9.97 -7.11 -37.18
CA ALA A 194 -9.43 -7.58 -35.91
C ALA A 194 -10.56 -8.20 -35.05
N PRO A 195 -10.28 -9.30 -34.33
CA PRO A 195 -11.24 -9.92 -33.42
C PRO A 195 -11.63 -8.96 -32.29
N PRO A 196 -12.85 -9.08 -31.74
CA PRO A 196 -13.32 -8.22 -30.65
C PRO A 196 -12.42 -8.38 -29.42
N SER A 197 -11.92 -7.26 -28.90
CA SER A 197 -11.19 -7.20 -27.63
C SER A 197 -12.03 -7.82 -26.50
N PRO A 198 -11.43 -8.62 -25.62
CA PRO A 198 -12.13 -9.19 -24.48
C PRO A 198 -12.62 -8.07 -23.55
N THR A 199 -13.93 -8.09 -23.32
CA THR A 199 -14.64 -7.22 -22.37
C THR A 199 -14.03 -7.38 -20.98
N SER A 200 -13.58 -6.26 -20.40
CA SER A 200 -13.06 -6.19 -19.04
C SER A 200 -14.08 -6.74 -18.04
N VAL A 201 -13.73 -7.82 -17.37
CA VAL A 201 -14.51 -8.43 -16.29
C VAL A 201 -14.52 -7.46 -15.09
N PRO A 202 -15.64 -7.27 -14.39
CA PRO A 202 -15.72 -6.38 -13.24
C PRO A 202 -14.74 -6.79 -12.14
N VAL A 203 -14.06 -5.78 -11.60
CA VAL A 203 -13.05 -5.84 -10.56
C VAL A 203 -13.61 -6.58 -9.34
N ILE A 204 -13.03 -7.75 -9.04
CA ILE A 204 -13.25 -8.45 -7.78
C ILE A 204 -12.56 -7.60 -6.70
N PHE A 205 -13.34 -7.13 -5.72
CA PHE A 205 -12.83 -6.32 -4.61
C PHE A 205 -11.61 -6.99 -3.97
N SER A 206 -10.48 -6.26 -3.91
CA SER A 206 -9.24 -6.75 -3.32
C SER A 206 -9.50 -7.21 -1.88
N LEU A 207 -8.97 -8.40 -1.51
CA LEU A 207 -9.09 -8.96 -0.17
C LEU A 207 -8.66 -7.95 0.91
N LYS A 208 -7.64 -7.13 0.63
CA LYS A 208 -7.19 -6.04 1.51
C LYS A 208 -8.27 -4.98 1.71
N ALA A 209 -8.98 -4.58 0.65
CA ALA A 209 -10.09 -3.64 0.74
C ALA A 209 -11.25 -4.20 1.58
N VAL A 210 -11.54 -5.50 1.46
CA VAL A 210 -12.55 -6.18 2.29
C VAL A 210 -12.12 -6.22 3.75
N VAL A 211 -10.85 -6.55 4.04
CA VAL A 211 -10.32 -6.56 5.41
C VAL A 211 -10.35 -5.17 6.04
N VAL A 212 -9.96 -4.13 5.30
CA VAL A 212 -10.04 -2.74 5.76
C VAL A 212 -11.50 -2.35 6.04
N LEU A 213 -12.43 -2.68 5.16
CA LEU A 213 -13.86 -2.42 5.36
C LEU A 213 -14.40 -3.11 6.62
N LEU A 214 -14.05 -4.37 6.85
CA LEU A 214 -14.46 -5.13 8.04
C LEU A 214 -13.91 -4.51 9.33
N LEU A 215 -12.64 -4.07 9.33
CA LEU A 215 -12.04 -3.37 10.46
C LEU A 215 -12.73 -2.03 10.73
N CYS A 216 -13.10 -1.28 9.69
CA CYS A 216 -13.88 -0.04 9.84
C CYS A 216 -15.26 -0.31 10.45
N ILE A 217 -15.97 -1.34 10.00
CA ILE A 217 -17.28 -1.72 10.57
C ILE A 217 -17.14 -2.10 12.04
N LEU A 218 -16.13 -2.91 12.39
CA LEU A 218 -15.88 -3.31 13.78
C LEU A 218 -15.59 -2.10 14.69
N PHE A 219 -14.84 -1.12 14.19
CA PHE A 219 -14.56 0.11 14.92
C PHE A 219 -15.84 0.94 15.16
N VAL A 220 -16.70 1.09 14.15
CA VAL A 220 -17.98 1.79 14.30
C VAL A 220 -18.89 1.07 15.30
N LEU A 221 -18.97 -0.26 15.24
CA LEU A 221 -19.79 -1.04 16.16
C LEU A 221 -19.30 -0.93 17.61
N THR A 222 -17.99 -1.01 17.85
CA THR A 222 -17.43 -0.86 19.20
C THR A 222 -17.66 0.55 19.76
N PHE A 223 -17.54 1.58 18.91
CA PHE A 223 -17.87 2.96 19.29
C PHE A 223 -19.35 3.13 19.66
N LEU A 224 -20.27 2.62 18.83
CA LEU A 224 -21.71 2.66 19.11
C LEU A 224 -22.06 1.92 20.40
N CYS A 225 -21.48 0.74 20.63
CA CYS A 225 -21.65 0.00 21.89
C CYS A 225 -21.18 0.82 23.09
N GLY A 226 -20.04 1.51 22.99
CA GLY A 226 -19.54 2.41 24.04
C GLY A 226 -20.50 3.55 24.35
N LEU A 227 -21.11 4.16 23.33
CA LEU A 227 -22.13 5.22 23.51
C LEU A 227 -23.40 4.69 24.19
N ILE A 228 -23.86 3.48 23.82
CA ILE A 228 -25.03 2.85 24.43
C ILE A 228 -24.77 2.54 25.90
N ILE A 229 -23.61 1.95 26.23
CA ILE A 229 -23.23 1.66 27.63
C ILE A 229 -23.19 2.96 28.45
N LEU A 230 -22.59 4.03 27.91
CA LEU A 230 -22.54 5.32 28.58
C LEU A 230 -23.95 5.88 28.83
N ALA A 231 -24.83 5.82 27.83
CA ALA A 231 -26.21 6.28 27.96
C ALA A 231 -26.98 5.49 29.04
N VAL A 232 -26.81 4.17 29.09
CA VAL A 232 -27.39 3.31 30.13
C VAL A 232 -26.85 3.69 31.51
N CYS A 233 -25.53 3.86 31.66
CA CYS A 233 -24.94 4.27 32.94
C CYS A 233 -25.47 5.63 33.42
N VAL A 234 -25.59 6.62 32.53
CA VAL A 234 -26.15 7.93 32.85
C VAL A 234 -27.62 7.81 33.26
N PHE A 235 -28.40 6.99 32.54
CA PHE A 235 -29.81 6.77 32.85
C PHE A 235 -30.00 6.07 34.19
N SER A 236 -29.23 5.01 34.46
CA SER A 236 -29.24 4.29 35.74
C SER A 236 -28.84 5.20 36.90
N ALA A 237 -27.83 6.05 36.74
CA ALA A 237 -27.43 7.02 37.77
C ALA A 237 -28.55 8.02 38.07
N LYS A 238 -29.23 8.53 37.02
CA LYS A 238 -30.35 9.46 37.18
C LYS A 238 -31.55 8.81 37.88
N PHE A 239 -31.88 7.56 37.53
CA PHE A 239 -32.99 6.83 38.15
C PHE A 239 -32.73 6.53 39.62
N ASN A 240 -31.48 6.16 39.97
CA ASN A 240 -31.11 5.90 41.36
C ASN A 240 -31.19 7.17 42.23
N SER A 241 -30.83 8.34 41.68
CA SER A 241 -30.98 9.63 42.39
C SER A 241 -32.45 9.92 42.75
N THR A 242 -33.37 9.71 41.81
CA THR A 242 -34.80 10.03 42.02
C THR A 242 -35.46 9.11 43.06
N ASN A 243 -34.99 7.87 43.20
CA ASN A 243 -35.51 6.96 44.23
C ASN A 243 -35.03 7.35 45.63
N ASN A 244 -33.80 7.89 45.76
CA ASN A 244 -33.29 8.37 47.04
C ASN A 244 -34.06 9.62 47.51
N ASP A 245 -34.38 10.55 46.61
CA ASP A 245 -35.16 11.76 46.96
C ASP A 245 -36.57 11.41 47.47
N LYS A 246 -37.19 10.34 46.94
CA LYS A 246 -38.50 9.86 47.42
C LYS A 246 -38.42 9.17 48.78
N ALA A 247 -37.29 8.52 49.10
CA ALA A 247 -37.11 7.87 50.39
C ALA A 247 -36.98 8.90 51.54
N GLU A 248 -36.29 10.02 51.32
CA GLU A 248 -36.17 11.08 52.35
C GLU A 248 -37.49 11.82 52.62
N LEU A 249 -38.30 12.10 51.59
CA LEU A 249 -39.63 12.71 51.76
C LEU A 249 -40.59 11.81 52.56
N GLY A 250 -40.51 10.48 52.39
CA GLY A 250 -41.28 9.53 53.19
C GLY A 250 -40.85 9.44 54.65
N GLN A 251 -39.56 9.64 54.93
CA GLN A 251 -39.01 9.56 56.28
C GLN A 251 -39.27 10.84 57.11
N SER A 252 -39.27 12.01 56.47
CA SER A 252 -39.65 13.29 57.11
C SER A 252 -41.12 13.31 57.55
N ALA A 253 -42.04 12.79 56.74
CA ALA A 253 -43.46 12.72 57.10
C ALA A 253 -43.73 11.80 58.31
N ASN A 254 -42.96 10.73 58.46
CA ASN A 254 -43.15 9.75 59.53
C ASN A 254 -42.57 10.23 60.89
N TYR A 255 -41.53 11.07 60.87
CA TYR A 255 -41.01 11.70 62.10
C TYR A 255 -41.93 12.81 62.62
N SER A 256 -42.49 13.64 61.73
CA SER A 256 -43.40 14.72 62.14
C SER A 256 -44.65 14.22 62.88
N HIS A 257 -45.24 13.09 62.43
CA HIS A 257 -46.44 12.54 63.07
C HIS A 257 -46.15 11.93 64.46
N LYS A 258 -44.97 11.35 64.68
CA LYS A 258 -44.60 10.77 65.99
C LYS A 258 -44.34 11.84 67.05
N ASP A 259 -43.76 12.98 66.68
CA ASP A 259 -43.48 14.06 67.63
C ASP A 259 -44.72 14.88 67.99
N GLU A 260 -45.75 14.90 67.15
CA GLU A 260 -47.06 15.47 67.48
C GLU A 260 -47.83 14.58 68.47
N MET A 261 -47.81 13.25 68.27
CA MET A 261 -48.48 12.30 69.17
C MET A 261 -47.87 12.28 70.58
N LYS A 262 -46.54 12.45 70.69
CA LYS A 262 -45.86 12.58 71.99
C LYS A 262 -46.20 13.87 72.74
N ARG A 263 -46.51 14.96 72.04
CA ARG A 263 -46.93 16.23 72.67
C ARG A 263 -48.32 16.14 73.28
N HIS A 264 -49.25 15.41 72.66
CA HIS A 264 -50.58 15.21 73.24
C HIS A 264 -50.57 14.36 74.51
N LEU A 265 -49.77 13.29 74.55
CA LEU A 265 -49.69 12.41 75.73
C LEU A 265 -49.04 13.05 76.97
N LYS A 266 -48.27 14.13 76.81
CA LYS A 266 -47.60 14.81 77.94
C LYS A 266 -48.47 15.85 78.66
N ASN A 267 -49.64 16.18 78.12
CA ASN A 267 -50.55 17.17 78.71
C ASN A 267 -51.71 16.54 79.51
N GLU A 268 -51.77 15.21 79.63
CA GLU A 268 -52.81 14.49 80.40
C GLU A 268 -52.32 13.90 81.73
N PHE A 269 -51.12 14.24 82.17
CA PHE A 269 -50.57 13.92 83.50
C PHE A 269 -49.91 15.16 84.11
#